data_AF-A0A842VE06-F1
#
_entry.id   AF-A0A842VE06-F1
#
_cell.length_a   1.000
_cell.length_b   1.000
_cell.length_c   1.000
_cell.angle_alpha   90.00
_cell.angle_beta   90.00
_cell.angle_gamma   90.00
#
_symmetry.space_group_name_H-M   'P 1'
#
loop_
_entity.id
_entity.type
_entity.pdbx_description
1 polymer ?
#
loop_
_entity_poly.entity_id
_entity_poly.type
_entity_poly.pdbx_seq_one_letter_code
_entity_poly.pdbx_strand_id
1 'polypeptide(L)'
;MKTLVCLVSRQVMANLIPILTFNIEKIELLYTKEEKRSHENLKRVLANTGLGFHVNEHLIDAYNFEGIQEKCEELINENNDILLNTTGGTKVMAFAGFSVFTKHKKKIFYLDSYNNKIIRFNPYSVEEHRVKISLDIMLAAHGYRIIENQIHEDMLTRKPLVDFLRRFYHQVAPTLAQYRRFVFDKNYNFAPLSVPDLGFEINPLGQSKMKVRFINSYIELKDPRYLDGFWLEELVYWLIRNKGWDDIRVGVSLAYEGSEQEADPLNEIDVMGIKNGKL
;
A
#
# COMPACT_ATOMS: atom_id res chain seq x y z
N MET A 1 -4.32 17.11 25.19
CA MET A 1 -4.28 16.01 24.22
C MET A 1 -5.21 16.36 23.08
N LYS A 2 -4.70 16.37 21.86
CA LYS A 2 -5.51 16.56 20.66
C LYS A 2 -6.26 15.27 20.35
N THR A 3 -7.60 15.34 20.40
CA THR A 3 -8.50 14.19 20.26
C THR A 3 -9.20 14.20 18.89
N LEU A 4 -9.16 13.09 18.17
CA LEU A 4 -9.89 12.90 16.92
C LEU A 4 -11.05 11.91 17.08
N VAL A 5 -12.25 12.35 16.76
CA VAL A 5 -13.43 11.49 16.65
C VAL A 5 -13.51 10.96 15.22
N CYS A 6 -13.45 9.64 15.09
CA CYS A 6 -13.48 8.93 13.82
C CYS A 6 -14.78 8.12 13.70
N LEU A 7 -15.57 8.43 12.69
CA LEU A 7 -16.72 7.62 12.31
C LEU A 7 -16.23 6.44 11.45
N VAL A 8 -16.28 5.23 11.97
CA VAL A 8 -15.76 4.05 11.27
C VAL A 8 -16.74 3.59 10.17
N SER A 9 -16.18 3.25 9.01
CA SER A 9 -16.89 2.65 7.88
C SER A 9 -15.96 1.72 7.10
N ARG A 10 -16.45 1.14 6.00
CA ARG A 10 -15.69 0.27 5.09
C ARG A 10 -14.41 0.91 4.53
N GLN A 11 -14.38 2.23 4.46
CA GLN A 11 -13.22 2.97 3.96
C GLN A 11 -12.27 3.32 5.12
N VAL A 12 -11.42 2.37 5.51
CA VAL A 12 -10.46 2.55 6.61
C VAL A 12 -9.55 3.77 6.40
N MET A 13 -9.13 4.01 5.16
CA MET A 13 -8.28 5.15 4.79
C MET A 13 -8.89 6.52 5.08
N ALA A 14 -10.23 6.63 5.10
CA ALA A 14 -10.93 7.86 5.45
C ALA A 14 -10.62 8.32 6.89
N ASN A 15 -10.27 7.38 7.78
CA ASN A 15 -9.85 7.66 9.14
C ASN A 15 -8.33 7.60 9.31
N LEU A 16 -7.65 6.66 8.64
CA LEU A 16 -6.20 6.51 8.79
C LEU A 16 -5.42 7.72 8.27
N ILE A 17 -5.79 8.28 7.11
CA ILE A 17 -5.07 9.43 6.53
C ILE A 17 -5.11 10.64 7.48
N PRO A 18 -6.26 11.08 8.02
CA PRO A 18 -6.29 12.21 8.95
C PRO A 18 -5.57 11.93 10.26
N ILE A 19 -5.61 10.69 10.77
CA ILE A 19 -4.85 10.30 11.97
C ILE A 19 -3.35 10.48 11.75
N LEU A 20 -2.82 10.07 10.59
CA LEU A 20 -1.40 10.20 10.27
C LEU A 20 -0.99 11.62 9.83
N THR A 21 -1.95 12.41 9.36
CA THR A 21 -1.70 13.79 8.90
C THR A 21 -1.72 14.79 10.06
N PHE A 22 -2.57 14.56 11.05
CA PHE A 22 -2.68 15.43 12.21
C PHE A 22 -1.86 14.86 13.37
N ASN A 23 -1.25 15.74 14.16
CA ASN A 23 -0.58 15.37 15.41
C ASN A 23 -1.60 14.95 16.49
N ILE A 24 -2.30 13.82 16.27
CA ILE A 24 -3.33 13.28 17.14
C ILE A 24 -2.69 12.47 18.26
N GLU A 25 -3.17 12.66 19.48
CA GLU A 25 -2.72 11.89 20.65
C GLU A 25 -3.77 10.86 21.09
N LYS A 26 -5.05 11.23 20.97
CA LYS A 26 -6.20 10.41 21.38
C LYS A 26 -7.18 10.22 20.23
N ILE A 27 -7.68 9.01 20.07
CA ILE A 27 -8.60 8.63 19.00
C ILE A 27 -9.86 8.03 19.63
N GLU A 28 -11.01 8.58 19.29
CA GLU A 28 -12.33 8.07 19.67
C GLU A 28 -12.96 7.40 18.44
N LEU A 29 -12.95 6.07 18.40
CA LEU A 29 -13.52 5.29 17.30
C LEU A 29 -15.00 5.01 17.57
N LEU A 30 -15.88 5.64 16.79
CA LEU A 30 -17.31 5.35 16.81
C LEU A 30 -17.60 4.35 15.68
N TYR A 31 -17.90 3.11 16.04
CA TYR A 31 -18.08 2.01 15.09
C TYR A 31 -19.41 1.29 15.31
N THR A 32 -19.84 0.54 14.30
CA THR A 32 -21.11 -0.19 14.30
C THR A 32 -20.84 -1.69 14.19
N LYS A 33 -21.86 -2.52 14.44
CA LYS A 33 -21.73 -3.98 14.34
C LYS A 33 -21.35 -4.42 12.91
N GLU A 34 -21.91 -3.75 11.91
CA GLU A 34 -21.70 -4.02 10.49
C GLU A 34 -20.26 -3.70 10.05
N GLU A 35 -19.61 -2.74 10.72
CA GLU A 35 -18.29 -2.24 10.38
C GLU A 35 -17.18 -2.75 11.31
N LYS A 36 -17.46 -3.84 12.03
CA LYS A 36 -16.53 -4.46 12.98
C LYS A 36 -15.19 -4.85 12.34
N ARG A 37 -15.19 -5.41 11.13
CA ARG A 37 -13.96 -5.78 10.41
C ARG A 37 -13.09 -4.55 10.09
N SER A 38 -13.70 -3.49 9.58
CA SER A 38 -13.03 -2.23 9.25
C SER A 38 -12.43 -1.58 10.51
N HIS A 39 -13.18 -1.63 11.61
CA HIS A 39 -12.74 -1.20 12.94
C HIS A 39 -11.52 -2.00 13.42
N GLU A 40 -11.57 -3.34 13.37
CA GLU A 40 -10.47 -4.21 13.79
C GLU A 40 -9.21 -3.99 12.95
N ASN A 41 -9.35 -3.83 11.63
CA ASN A 41 -8.24 -3.48 10.75
C ASN A 41 -7.62 -2.14 11.13
N LEU A 42 -8.43 -1.09 11.32
CA LEU A 42 -7.93 0.23 11.72
C LEU A 42 -7.18 0.14 13.06
N LYS A 43 -7.74 -0.54 14.06
CA LYS A 43 -7.12 -0.73 15.37
C LYS A 43 -5.76 -1.45 15.25
N ARG A 44 -5.71 -2.53 14.48
CA ARG A 44 -4.46 -3.30 14.25
C ARG A 44 -3.39 -2.42 13.61
N VAL A 45 -3.76 -1.67 12.56
CA VAL A 45 -2.84 -0.75 11.89
C VAL A 45 -2.34 0.31 12.86
N LEU A 46 -3.23 0.95 13.62
CA LEU A 46 -2.84 1.99 14.58
C LEU A 46 -1.86 1.47 15.64
N ALA A 47 -2.08 0.25 16.16
CA ALA A 47 -1.17 -0.38 17.11
C ALA A 47 0.23 -0.64 16.50
N ASN A 48 0.28 -1.00 15.22
CA ASN A 48 1.52 -1.34 14.52
C ASN A 48 2.28 -0.12 13.98
N THR A 49 1.71 1.09 14.04
CA THR A 49 2.40 2.31 13.59
C THR A 49 3.60 2.70 14.47
N GLY A 50 3.65 2.24 15.72
CA GLY A 50 4.65 2.66 16.70
C GLY A 50 4.47 4.09 17.23
N LEU A 51 3.39 4.79 16.86
CA LEU A 51 3.14 6.19 17.24
C LEU A 51 2.48 6.37 18.61
N GLY A 52 2.10 5.27 19.29
CA GLY A 52 1.65 5.31 20.68
C GLY A 52 0.30 5.99 20.93
N PHE A 53 -0.68 5.82 20.03
CA PHE A 53 -2.00 6.43 20.17
C PHE A 53 -2.81 5.88 21.36
N HIS A 54 -3.55 6.77 22.04
CA HIS A 54 -4.60 6.37 22.97
C HIS A 54 -5.91 6.14 22.21
N VAL A 55 -6.32 4.89 22.06
CA VAL A 55 -7.51 4.52 21.27
C VAL A 55 -8.64 4.07 22.19
N ASN A 56 -9.77 4.76 22.10
CA ASN A 56 -11.02 4.41 22.76
C ASN A 56 -12.03 3.95 21.70
N GLU A 57 -12.83 2.93 22.04
CA GLU A 57 -13.73 2.24 21.12
C GLU A 57 -15.17 2.35 21.62
N HIS A 58 -16.07 2.86 20.78
CA HIS A 58 -17.47 3.08 21.10
C HIS A 58 -18.36 2.36 20.09
N LEU A 59 -19.00 1.27 20.52
CA LEU A 59 -20.03 0.62 19.72
C LEU A 59 -21.30 1.48 19.75
N ILE A 60 -21.76 1.91 18.57
CA ILE A 60 -22.96 2.72 18.39
C ILE A 60 -23.91 2.08 17.36
N ASP A 61 -25.18 2.48 17.41
CA ASP A 61 -26.15 2.18 16.36
C ASP A 61 -26.07 3.27 15.27
N ALA A 62 -25.74 2.85 14.04
CA ALA A 62 -25.52 3.72 12.89
C ALA A 62 -26.72 4.62 12.53
N TYR A 63 -27.92 4.22 12.94
CA TYR A 63 -29.18 4.89 12.59
C TYR A 63 -29.90 5.49 13.80
N ASN A 64 -29.36 5.35 15.01
CA ASN A 64 -29.86 6.04 16.20
C ASN A 64 -29.25 7.45 16.28
N PHE A 65 -29.87 8.40 15.58
CA PHE A 65 -29.39 9.77 15.50
C PHE A 65 -29.21 10.43 16.89
N GLU A 66 -30.19 10.30 17.78
CA GLU A 66 -30.15 10.88 19.14
C GLU A 66 -29.02 10.27 19.98
N GLY A 67 -28.89 8.93 19.98
CA GLY A 67 -27.81 8.26 20.71
C GLY A 67 -26.41 8.64 20.21
N ILE A 68 -26.26 8.90 18.91
CA ILE A 68 -24.99 9.41 18.36
C ILE A 68 -24.73 10.84 18.82
N GLN A 69 -25.76 11.69 18.89
CA GLN A 69 -25.63 13.05 19.41
C GLN A 69 -25.22 13.04 20.89
N GLU A 70 -25.87 12.22 21.72
CA GLU A 70 -25.54 12.06 23.14
C GLU A 70 -24.08 11.61 23.34
N LYS A 71 -23.62 10.62 22.58
CA LYS A 71 -22.22 10.18 22.63
C LYS A 71 -21.25 11.29 22.20
N CYS A 72 -21.61 12.09 21.19
CA CYS A 72 -20.78 13.24 20.79
C CYS A 72 -20.74 14.35 21.85
N GLU A 73 -21.86 14.63 22.53
CA GLU A 73 -21.94 15.57 23.66
C GLU A 73 -21.03 15.11 24.82
N GLU A 74 -21.08 13.82 25.18
CA GLU A 74 -20.20 13.19 26.18
C GLU A 74 -18.71 13.41 25.82
N LEU A 75 -18.31 13.04 24.61
CA LEU A 75 -16.92 13.17 24.17
C LEU A 75 -16.43 14.63 24.14
N ILE A 76 -17.29 15.59 23.82
CA ILE A 76 -16.95 17.01 23.86
C ILE A 76 -16.71 17.49 25.31
N ASN A 77 -17.50 17.01 26.26
CA ASN A 77 -17.36 17.38 27.66
C ASN A 77 -16.07 16.80 28.29
N GLU A 78 -15.64 15.63 27.81
CA GLU A 78 -14.41 14.97 28.27
C GLU A 78 -13.12 15.51 27.63
N ASN A 79 -13.21 16.20 26.49
CA ASN A 79 -12.04 16.58 25.69
C ASN A 79 -12.06 18.07 25.27
N ASN A 80 -11.05 18.81 25.71
CA ASN A 80 -10.94 20.25 25.41
C ASN A 80 -10.61 20.54 23.94
N ASP A 81 -9.57 19.91 23.37
CA ASP A 81 -9.16 20.04 21.95
C ASP A 81 -9.59 18.80 21.16
N ILE A 82 -10.82 18.84 20.67
CA ILE A 82 -11.46 17.74 19.95
C ILE A 82 -11.84 18.18 18.54
N LEU A 83 -11.66 17.29 17.57
CA LEU A 83 -12.08 17.46 16.19
C LEU A 83 -12.85 16.25 15.68
N LEU A 84 -13.85 16.48 14.83
CA LEU A 84 -14.65 15.45 14.20
C LEU A 84 -14.21 15.22 12.76
N ASN A 85 -13.94 13.96 12.41
CA ASN A 85 -13.82 13.49 11.05
C ASN A 85 -15.18 12.99 10.52
N THR A 86 -15.78 13.72 9.59
CA THR A 86 -17.07 13.35 8.97
C THR A 86 -16.92 12.54 7.68
N THR A 87 -15.71 12.06 7.37
CA THR A 87 -15.45 11.35 6.10
C THR A 87 -16.04 9.94 6.10
N GLY A 88 -15.98 9.25 7.23
CA GLY A 88 -16.52 7.91 7.40
C GLY A 88 -17.91 7.87 8.03
N GLY A 89 -18.29 6.69 8.52
CA GLY A 89 -19.63 6.40 9.03
C GLY A 89 -20.72 6.42 7.95
N THR A 90 -21.95 6.20 8.40
CA THR A 90 -23.13 6.50 7.57
C THR A 90 -23.37 8.01 7.54
N LYS A 91 -24.18 8.48 6.59
CA LYS A 91 -24.62 9.88 6.55
C LYS A 91 -25.35 10.30 7.83
N VAL A 92 -26.10 9.38 8.46
CA VAL A 92 -26.80 9.64 9.71
C VAL A 92 -25.80 9.93 10.83
N MET A 93 -24.75 9.11 10.96
CA MET A 93 -23.65 9.37 11.91
C MET A 93 -22.95 10.70 11.64
N ALA A 94 -22.62 10.97 10.38
CA ALA A 94 -21.95 12.21 10.00
C ALA A 94 -22.80 13.45 10.33
N PHE A 95 -24.11 13.43 10.02
CA PHE A 95 -25.00 14.55 10.34
C PHE A 95 -25.25 14.71 11.84
N ALA A 96 -25.39 13.62 12.60
CA ALA A 96 -25.53 13.68 14.05
C ALA A 96 -24.30 14.33 14.69
N GLY A 97 -23.11 13.81 14.41
CA GLY A 97 -21.86 14.39 14.90
C GLY A 97 -21.66 15.84 14.45
N PHE A 98 -21.91 16.13 13.16
CA PHE A 98 -21.78 17.48 12.61
C PHE A 98 -22.69 18.48 13.36
N SER A 99 -23.94 18.10 13.66
CA SER A 99 -24.88 18.96 14.37
C SER A 99 -24.38 19.35 15.77
N VAL A 100 -23.86 18.38 16.54
CA VAL A 100 -23.36 18.58 17.90
C VAL A 100 -22.06 19.38 17.89
N PHE A 101 -21.08 19.00 17.05
CA PHE A 101 -19.81 19.72 16.99
C PHE A 101 -20.00 21.17 16.53
N THR A 102 -20.96 21.43 15.64
CA THR A 102 -21.29 22.80 15.20
C THR A 102 -21.91 23.61 16.33
N LYS A 103 -22.89 23.04 17.06
CA LYS A 103 -23.53 23.68 18.23
C LYS A 103 -22.49 24.13 19.26
N HIS A 104 -21.46 23.31 19.50
CA HIS A 104 -20.37 23.58 20.44
C HIS A 104 -19.18 24.34 19.85
N LYS A 105 -19.28 24.79 18.58
CA LYS A 105 -18.21 25.50 17.86
C LYS A 105 -16.87 24.73 17.89
N LYS A 106 -16.92 23.40 17.86
CA LYS A 106 -15.74 22.52 17.77
C LYS A 106 -15.28 22.37 16.31
N LYS A 107 -14.07 21.86 16.12
CA LYS A 107 -13.46 21.69 14.80
C LYS A 107 -14.10 20.49 14.09
N ILE A 108 -14.42 20.66 12.81
CA ILE A 108 -15.01 19.61 11.96
C ILE A 108 -14.29 19.62 10.63
N PHE A 109 -14.02 18.46 10.06
CA PHE A 109 -13.46 18.36 8.71
C PHE A 109 -13.96 17.12 7.97
N TYR A 110 -13.81 17.18 6.65
CA TYR A 110 -14.00 16.09 5.71
C TYR A 110 -12.73 15.93 4.86
N LEU A 111 -12.29 14.70 4.66
CA LEU A 111 -11.18 14.34 3.78
C LEU A 111 -11.73 14.03 2.38
N ASP A 112 -11.43 14.91 1.45
CA ASP A 112 -11.56 14.64 0.02
C ASP A 112 -10.28 13.96 -0.48
N SER A 113 -10.26 12.62 -0.32
CA SER A 113 -9.13 11.79 -0.72
C SER A 113 -8.92 11.81 -2.24
N TYR A 114 -9.95 12.04 -3.05
CA TYR A 114 -9.82 12.10 -4.49
C TYR A 114 -9.00 13.31 -4.93
N ASN A 115 -9.32 14.50 -4.41
CA ASN A 115 -8.61 15.74 -4.75
C ASN A 115 -7.42 16.06 -3.83
N ASN A 116 -7.09 15.18 -2.88
CA ASN A 116 -6.07 15.38 -1.86
C ASN A 116 -6.32 16.65 -1.02
N LYS A 117 -7.58 16.88 -0.60
CA LYS A 117 -7.96 18.07 0.17
C LYS A 117 -8.59 17.70 1.50
N ILE A 118 -8.37 18.58 2.48
CA ILE A 118 -9.10 18.57 3.75
C ILE A 118 -10.00 19.81 3.75
N ILE A 119 -11.30 19.58 3.85
CA ILE A 119 -12.32 20.62 3.94
C ILE A 119 -12.65 20.79 5.42
N ARG A 120 -12.29 21.91 6.02
CA ARG A 120 -12.67 22.28 7.38
C ARG A 120 -13.96 23.08 7.33
N PHE A 121 -14.85 22.84 8.28
CA PHE A 121 -16.14 23.55 8.36
C PHE A 121 -16.17 24.60 9.46
N ASN A 122 -15.26 24.55 10.44
CA ASN A 122 -15.23 25.49 11.55
C ASN A 122 -13.79 25.77 12.05
N PRO A 123 -13.17 26.91 11.67
CA PRO A 123 -13.61 27.83 10.61
C PRO A 123 -13.58 27.14 9.24
N TYR A 124 -14.30 27.70 8.26
CA TYR A 124 -14.28 27.16 6.90
C TYR A 124 -12.92 27.40 6.24
N SER A 125 -12.29 26.33 5.76
CA SER A 125 -11.10 26.40 4.92
C SER A 125 -10.96 25.13 4.10
N VAL A 126 -10.21 25.23 3.01
CA VAL A 126 -9.83 24.08 2.20
C VAL A 126 -8.31 24.10 2.07
N GLU A 127 -7.68 23.01 2.51
CA GLU A 127 -6.23 22.86 2.49
C GLU A 127 -5.84 21.60 1.70
N GLU A 128 -4.72 21.65 0.99
CA GLU A 128 -4.14 20.44 0.42
C GLU A 128 -3.60 19.56 1.55
N HIS A 129 -3.75 18.23 1.40
CA HIS A 129 -3.09 17.29 2.29
C HIS A 129 -2.06 16.46 1.55
N ARG A 130 -1.00 16.11 2.28
CA ARG A 130 -0.02 15.11 1.86
C ARG A 130 0.23 14.16 3.02
N VAL A 131 0.17 12.87 2.74
CA VAL A 131 0.45 11.81 3.71
C VAL A 131 1.41 10.83 3.08
N LYS A 132 2.42 10.40 3.83
CA LYS A 132 3.31 9.31 3.40
C LYS A 132 2.90 8.06 4.14
N ILE A 133 2.57 7.01 3.39
CA ILE A 133 2.10 5.74 3.93
C ILE A 133 2.85 4.62 3.20
N SER A 134 3.34 3.62 3.92
CA SER A 134 3.96 2.44 3.31
C SER A 134 2.92 1.50 2.71
N LEU A 135 3.34 0.63 1.80
CA LEU A 135 2.45 -0.40 1.26
C LEU A 135 1.96 -1.36 2.35
N ASP A 136 2.79 -1.68 3.33
CA ASP A 136 2.43 -2.53 4.46
C ASP A 136 1.25 -1.93 5.26
N ILE A 137 1.31 -0.64 5.60
CA ILE A 137 0.24 0.04 6.35
C ILE A 137 -1.06 0.09 5.52
N MET A 138 -0.94 0.40 4.23
CA MET A 138 -2.09 0.49 3.32
C MET A 138 -2.77 -0.87 3.14
N LEU A 139 -2.00 -1.92 2.88
CA LEU A 139 -2.51 -3.28 2.71
C LEU A 139 -3.12 -3.81 4.01
N ALA A 140 -2.48 -3.58 5.15
CA ALA A 140 -3.00 -3.98 6.45
C ALA A 140 -4.34 -3.28 6.77
N ALA A 141 -4.51 -2.01 6.38
CA ALA A 141 -5.78 -1.29 6.50
C ALA A 141 -6.90 -1.97 5.69
N HIS A 142 -6.55 -2.60 4.57
CA HIS A 142 -7.45 -3.39 3.73
C HIS A 142 -7.53 -4.89 4.12
N GLY A 143 -6.80 -5.33 5.16
CA GLY A 143 -6.79 -6.70 5.63
C GLY A 143 -5.91 -7.65 4.82
N TYR A 144 -4.84 -7.13 4.22
CA TYR A 144 -3.82 -7.89 3.49
C TYR A 144 -2.42 -7.65 4.07
N ARG A 145 -1.50 -8.56 3.78
CA ARG A 145 -0.06 -8.41 4.02
C ARG A 145 0.74 -8.85 2.81
N ILE A 146 1.92 -8.25 2.66
CA ILE A 146 2.94 -8.73 1.74
C ILE A 146 3.61 -9.95 2.36
N ILE A 147 3.69 -11.05 1.62
CA ILE A 147 4.37 -12.29 2.04
C ILE A 147 5.67 -12.51 1.28
N GLU A 148 5.77 -11.97 0.07
CA GLU A 148 6.96 -12.02 -0.77
C GLU A 148 7.05 -10.74 -1.59
N ASN A 149 8.27 -10.26 -1.80
CA ASN A 149 8.61 -9.20 -2.74
C ASN A 149 10.11 -9.28 -3.08
N GLN A 150 10.49 -8.70 -4.21
CA GLN A 150 11.90 -8.62 -4.57
C GLN A 150 12.70 -7.75 -3.59
N ILE A 151 13.93 -8.20 -3.30
CA ILE A 151 14.89 -7.52 -2.42
C ILE A 151 15.64 -6.42 -3.19
N HIS A 152 15.79 -5.24 -2.60
CA HIS A 152 16.36 -4.08 -3.30
C HIS A 152 17.83 -4.25 -3.68
N GLU A 153 18.67 -4.79 -2.79
CA GLU A 153 20.09 -5.03 -3.10
C GLU A 153 20.25 -5.98 -4.29
N ASP A 154 19.43 -7.02 -4.34
CA ASP A 154 19.35 -7.99 -5.42
C ASP A 154 18.99 -7.30 -6.76
N MET A 155 17.96 -6.46 -6.78
CA MET A 155 17.60 -5.69 -7.98
C MET A 155 18.74 -4.72 -8.39
N LEU A 156 19.43 -4.09 -7.44
CA LEU A 156 20.57 -3.22 -7.75
C LEU A 156 21.69 -3.96 -8.50
N THR A 157 21.98 -5.20 -8.11
CA THR A 157 22.98 -6.03 -8.82
C THR A 157 22.55 -6.34 -10.26
N ARG A 158 21.24 -6.49 -10.50
CA ARG A 158 20.68 -6.81 -11.82
C ARG A 158 20.42 -5.60 -12.70
N LYS A 159 20.45 -4.39 -12.13
CA LYS A 159 20.19 -3.15 -12.86
C LYS A 159 21.02 -2.98 -14.16
N PRO A 160 22.33 -3.28 -14.22
CA PRO A 160 23.09 -3.18 -15.47
C PRO A 160 22.55 -4.10 -16.57
N LEU A 161 22.09 -5.30 -16.21
CA LEU A 161 21.44 -6.22 -17.15
C LEU A 161 20.09 -5.66 -17.61
N VAL A 162 19.28 -5.10 -16.70
CA VAL A 162 18.00 -4.46 -17.05
C VAL A 162 18.21 -3.30 -18.04
N ASP A 163 19.21 -2.45 -17.80
CA ASP A 163 19.55 -1.33 -18.70
C ASP A 163 20.01 -1.84 -20.08
N PHE A 164 20.78 -2.93 -20.11
CA PHE A 164 21.20 -3.59 -21.35
C PHE A 164 20.00 -4.15 -22.13
N LEU A 165 19.14 -4.93 -21.48
CA LEU A 165 17.95 -5.54 -22.10
C LEU A 165 17.00 -4.45 -22.62
N ARG A 166 16.79 -3.37 -21.87
CA ARG A 166 16.00 -2.21 -22.31
C ARG A 166 16.57 -1.58 -23.58
N ARG A 167 17.89 -1.39 -23.64
CA ARG A 167 18.57 -0.71 -24.76
C ARG A 167 18.58 -1.54 -26.04
N PHE A 168 18.73 -2.86 -25.91
CA PHE A 168 18.93 -3.77 -27.05
C PHE A 168 17.79 -4.77 -27.23
N TYR A 169 16.61 -4.50 -26.66
CA TYR A 169 15.49 -5.44 -26.62
C TYR A 169 15.18 -6.04 -27.98
N HIS A 170 15.08 -5.23 -29.04
CA HIS A 170 14.76 -5.71 -30.38
C HIS A 170 15.79 -6.71 -30.93
N GLN A 171 17.07 -6.51 -30.64
CA GLN A 171 18.14 -7.43 -31.07
C GLN A 171 18.17 -8.72 -30.24
N VAL A 172 17.89 -8.64 -28.93
CA VAL A 172 17.95 -9.81 -28.03
C VAL A 172 16.63 -10.58 -27.91
N ALA A 173 15.51 -9.98 -28.30
CA ALA A 173 14.18 -10.59 -28.18
C ALA A 173 14.05 -11.96 -28.87
N PRO A 174 14.61 -12.21 -30.08
CA PRO A 174 14.59 -13.55 -30.68
C PRO A 174 15.32 -14.58 -29.82
N THR A 175 16.43 -14.19 -29.19
CA THR A 175 17.22 -15.03 -28.28
C THR A 175 16.48 -15.29 -26.99
N LEU A 176 15.82 -14.27 -26.42
CA LEU A 176 14.94 -14.44 -25.26
C LEU A 176 13.76 -15.36 -25.59
N ALA A 177 13.15 -15.26 -26.78
CA ALA A 177 12.06 -16.15 -27.19
C ALA A 177 12.50 -17.62 -27.32
N GLN A 178 13.72 -17.86 -27.81
CA GLN A 178 14.32 -19.21 -27.79
C GLN A 178 14.57 -19.67 -26.35
N TYR A 179 15.08 -18.79 -25.51
CA TYR A 179 15.32 -19.06 -24.09
C TYR A 179 14.04 -19.47 -23.34
N ARG A 180 12.90 -18.84 -23.59
CA ARG A 180 11.62 -19.22 -22.95
C ARG A 180 11.26 -20.68 -23.14
N ARG A 181 11.56 -21.26 -24.32
CA ARG A 181 11.28 -22.68 -24.58
C ARG A 181 11.99 -23.58 -23.57
N PHE A 182 13.21 -23.22 -23.17
CA PHE A 182 13.93 -23.94 -22.12
C PHE A 182 13.30 -23.78 -20.73
N VAL A 183 12.80 -22.59 -20.39
CA VAL A 183 12.16 -22.35 -19.09
C VAL A 183 10.93 -23.26 -18.89
N PHE A 184 10.17 -23.51 -19.95
CA PHE A 184 8.92 -24.28 -19.87
C PHE A 184 9.05 -25.76 -20.24
N ASP A 185 10.09 -26.17 -20.97
CA ASP A 185 10.32 -27.57 -21.34
C ASP A 185 11.46 -28.19 -20.53
N LYS A 186 11.10 -28.98 -19.51
CA LYS A 186 12.04 -29.68 -18.62
C LYS A 186 12.93 -30.70 -19.33
N ASN A 187 12.58 -31.13 -20.55
CA ASN A 187 13.35 -32.07 -21.36
C ASN A 187 14.25 -31.38 -22.39
N TYR A 188 14.26 -30.04 -22.41
CA TYR A 188 15.02 -29.28 -23.39
C TYR A 188 16.53 -29.27 -23.05
N ASN A 189 17.33 -29.90 -23.92
CA ASN A 189 18.79 -29.76 -23.88
C ASN A 189 19.17 -28.33 -24.29
N PHE A 190 19.42 -27.48 -23.29
CA PHE A 190 19.75 -26.08 -23.52
C PHE A 190 21.21 -25.90 -23.93
N ALA A 191 21.42 -25.63 -25.22
CA ALA A 191 22.68 -25.11 -25.71
C ALA A 191 22.82 -23.62 -25.33
N PRO A 192 24.04 -23.11 -25.07
CA PRO A 192 24.28 -21.69 -24.90
C PRO A 192 23.68 -20.87 -26.03
N LEU A 193 22.95 -19.82 -25.66
CA LEU A 193 22.37 -18.87 -26.60
C LEU A 193 23.22 -17.60 -26.62
N SER A 194 23.41 -16.99 -27.80
CA SER A 194 24.21 -15.77 -27.90
C SER A 194 23.70 -14.80 -28.95
N VAL A 195 24.02 -13.52 -28.75
CA VAL A 195 23.98 -12.45 -29.75
C VAL A 195 25.40 -11.86 -29.78
N PRO A 196 26.31 -12.43 -30.60
CA PRO A 196 27.74 -12.10 -30.57
C PRO A 196 28.04 -10.61 -30.76
N ASP A 197 27.31 -9.95 -31.67
CA ASP A 197 27.47 -8.52 -31.97
C ASP A 197 27.24 -7.60 -30.77
N LEU A 198 26.54 -8.10 -29.74
CA LEU A 198 26.27 -7.37 -28.49
C LEU A 198 27.05 -7.92 -27.29
N GLY A 199 27.89 -8.94 -27.50
CA GLY A 199 28.54 -9.67 -26.40
C GLY A 199 27.54 -10.26 -25.41
N PHE A 200 26.35 -10.63 -25.87
CA PHE A 200 25.29 -11.20 -25.03
C PHE A 200 25.30 -12.73 -25.12
N GLU A 201 25.37 -13.41 -23.98
CA GLU A 201 25.34 -14.87 -23.92
C GLU A 201 24.55 -15.34 -22.70
N ILE A 202 23.74 -16.39 -22.87
CA ILE A 202 23.01 -17.06 -21.79
C ILE A 202 23.55 -18.49 -21.69
N ASN A 203 24.20 -18.80 -20.59
CA ASN A 203 24.84 -20.09 -20.32
C ASN A 203 24.16 -20.77 -19.13
N PRO A 204 23.70 -22.03 -19.24
CA PRO A 204 23.16 -22.77 -18.10
C PRO A 204 24.25 -23.17 -17.11
N LEU A 205 23.98 -22.99 -15.83
CA LEU A 205 24.79 -23.47 -14.70
C LEU A 205 24.01 -24.52 -13.89
N GLY A 206 23.30 -25.41 -14.59
CA GLY A 206 22.40 -26.42 -14.00
C GLY A 206 20.93 -26.18 -14.35
N GLN A 207 20.02 -26.75 -13.55
CA GLN A 207 18.57 -26.71 -13.82
C GLN A 207 17.92 -25.36 -13.47
N SER A 208 18.48 -24.59 -12.53
CA SER A 208 17.87 -23.36 -12.01
C SER A 208 18.76 -22.12 -12.09
N LYS A 209 20.05 -22.29 -12.36
CA LYS A 209 21.01 -21.18 -12.38
C LYS A 209 21.50 -20.90 -13.79
N MET A 210 21.71 -19.62 -14.09
CA MET A 210 22.18 -19.19 -15.40
C MET A 210 23.24 -18.11 -15.26
N LYS A 211 24.28 -18.20 -16.08
CA LYS A 211 25.26 -17.14 -16.25
C LYS A 211 24.94 -16.34 -17.49
N VAL A 212 24.61 -15.07 -17.31
CA VAL A 212 24.34 -14.14 -18.39
C VAL A 212 25.54 -13.22 -18.56
N ARG A 213 26.18 -13.27 -19.72
CA ARG A 213 27.22 -12.30 -20.12
C ARG A 213 26.56 -11.24 -20.99
N PHE A 214 26.97 -9.99 -20.83
CA PHE A 214 26.53 -8.87 -21.65
C PHE A 214 27.64 -7.81 -21.68
N ILE A 215 28.06 -7.41 -22.88
CA ILE A 215 29.19 -6.49 -23.07
C ILE A 215 30.44 -7.04 -22.33
N ASN A 216 30.87 -6.37 -21.25
CA ASN A 216 32.04 -6.69 -20.44
C ASN A 216 31.66 -7.09 -19.00
N SER A 217 30.38 -7.38 -18.75
CA SER A 217 29.85 -7.79 -17.45
C SER A 217 29.24 -9.18 -17.54
N TYR A 218 29.06 -9.80 -16.37
CA TYR A 218 28.23 -10.97 -16.24
C TYR A 218 27.42 -10.92 -14.95
N ILE A 219 26.35 -11.68 -14.91
CA ILE A 219 25.56 -11.91 -13.70
C ILE A 219 25.12 -13.37 -13.63
N GLU A 220 25.03 -13.89 -12.41
CA GLU A 220 24.44 -15.19 -12.15
C GLU A 220 23.00 -15.01 -11.67
N LEU A 221 22.06 -15.54 -12.45
CA LEU A 221 20.64 -15.55 -12.13
C LEU A 221 20.32 -16.85 -11.41
N LYS A 222 19.58 -16.74 -10.30
CA LYS A 222 19.14 -17.88 -9.48
C LYS A 222 17.78 -18.42 -9.91
N ASP A 223 17.07 -17.68 -10.75
CA ASP A 223 15.76 -18.05 -11.28
C ASP A 223 15.78 -17.89 -12.81
N PRO A 224 15.51 -18.96 -13.58
CA PRO A 224 15.47 -18.90 -15.03
C PRO A 224 14.32 -18.01 -15.55
N ARG A 225 13.23 -17.84 -14.79
CA ARG A 225 12.10 -16.98 -15.17
C ARG A 225 12.49 -15.51 -15.25
N TYR A 226 13.63 -15.12 -14.69
CA TYR A 226 14.07 -13.73 -14.70
C TYR A 226 14.17 -13.14 -16.12
N LEU A 227 14.72 -13.90 -17.07
CA LEU A 227 14.84 -13.47 -18.47
C LEU A 227 13.54 -13.67 -19.28
N ASP A 228 12.56 -14.40 -18.75
CA ASP A 228 11.25 -14.58 -19.37
C ASP A 228 10.28 -13.43 -19.07
N GLY A 229 10.41 -12.80 -17.90
CA GLY A 229 9.50 -11.70 -17.53
C GLY A 229 10.00 -10.78 -16.43
N PHE A 230 10.61 -11.30 -15.36
CA PHE A 230 10.85 -10.49 -14.15
C PHE A 230 11.75 -9.27 -14.36
N TRP A 231 12.65 -9.30 -15.36
CA TRP A 231 13.45 -8.13 -15.72
C TRP A 231 12.62 -6.92 -16.17
N LEU A 232 11.43 -7.14 -16.74
CA LEU A 232 10.49 -6.08 -17.13
C LEU A 232 9.85 -5.42 -15.91
N GLU A 233 9.56 -6.20 -14.86
CA GLU A 233 9.02 -5.67 -13.59
C GLU A 233 10.05 -4.73 -12.94
N GLU A 234 11.31 -5.17 -12.87
CA GLU A 234 12.42 -4.32 -12.41
C GLU A 234 12.59 -3.09 -13.29
N LEU A 235 12.48 -3.24 -14.62
CA LEU A 235 12.54 -2.10 -15.54
C LEU A 235 11.47 -1.05 -15.18
N VAL A 236 10.22 -1.47 -14.98
CA VAL A 236 9.13 -0.58 -14.57
C VAL A 236 9.47 0.11 -13.26
N TYR A 237 9.93 -0.64 -12.25
CA TYR A 237 10.39 -0.08 -10.98
C TYR A 237 11.45 1.01 -11.17
N TRP A 238 12.52 0.74 -11.93
CA TRP A 238 13.60 1.70 -12.15
C TRP A 238 13.13 2.96 -12.89
N LEU A 239 12.15 2.83 -13.80
CA LEU A 239 11.58 3.95 -14.54
C LEU A 239 10.70 4.86 -13.68
N ILE A 240 10.07 4.33 -12.62
CA ILE A 240 9.10 5.08 -11.84
C ILE A 240 9.59 5.45 -10.43
N ARG A 241 10.58 4.76 -9.85
CA ARG A 241 11.01 4.95 -8.44
C ARG A 241 11.31 6.40 -8.04
N ASN A 242 11.84 7.21 -8.96
CA ASN A 242 12.21 8.61 -8.70
C ASN A 242 11.05 9.61 -8.94
N LYS A 243 9.81 9.15 -9.18
CA LYS A 243 8.64 10.00 -9.45
C LYS A 243 7.87 10.42 -8.19
N GLY A 244 8.54 10.40 -7.04
CA GLY A 244 7.98 10.82 -5.74
C GLY A 244 6.89 9.89 -5.23
N TRP A 245 7.11 8.57 -5.34
CA TRP A 245 6.31 7.55 -4.64
C TRP A 245 6.67 7.52 -3.16
N ASP A 246 5.72 7.13 -2.32
CA ASP A 246 5.96 6.97 -0.88
C ASP A 246 6.58 5.60 -0.58
N ASP A 247 6.09 4.57 -1.26
CA ASP A 247 6.65 3.21 -1.26
C ASP A 247 6.37 2.55 -2.63
N ILE A 248 7.25 1.65 -3.05
CA ILE A 248 7.13 0.89 -4.30
C ILE A 248 7.83 -0.45 -4.13
N ARG A 249 7.14 -1.53 -4.51
CA ARG A 249 7.59 -2.92 -4.40
C ARG A 249 7.40 -3.64 -5.73
N VAL A 250 8.16 -4.72 -5.93
CA VAL A 250 8.21 -5.52 -7.16
C VAL A 250 8.00 -6.98 -6.79
N GLY A 251 7.32 -7.75 -7.63
CA GLY A 251 7.01 -9.17 -7.42
C GLY A 251 6.26 -9.41 -6.12
N VAL A 252 5.21 -8.62 -5.85
CA VAL A 252 4.49 -8.62 -4.57
C VAL A 252 3.48 -9.75 -4.52
N SER A 253 3.66 -10.66 -3.58
CA SER A 253 2.66 -11.69 -3.25
C SER A 253 1.86 -11.27 -2.02
N LEU A 254 0.53 -11.40 -2.10
CA LEU A 254 -0.39 -10.97 -1.04
C LEU A 254 -1.08 -12.15 -0.35
N ALA A 255 -1.26 -12.05 0.96
CA ALA A 255 -2.11 -12.95 1.75
C ALA A 255 -3.10 -12.15 2.61
N TYR A 256 -4.13 -12.83 3.14
CA TYR A 256 -5.03 -12.22 4.12
C TYR A 256 -4.30 -11.98 5.44
N GLU A 257 -4.63 -10.87 6.08
CA GLU A 257 -4.15 -10.56 7.42
C GLU A 257 -4.79 -11.52 8.44
N GLY A 258 -3.97 -12.19 9.26
CA GLY A 258 -4.43 -13.10 10.31
C GLY A 258 -4.66 -14.56 9.89
N SER A 259 -4.32 -14.96 8.67
CA SER A 259 -4.27 -16.39 8.31
C SER A 259 -3.00 -17.04 8.90
N GLU A 260 -3.16 -17.98 9.84
CA GLU A 260 -2.06 -18.69 10.52
C GLU A 260 -1.34 -19.74 9.65
N GLN A 261 -1.95 -20.15 8.54
CA GLN A 261 -1.32 -21.08 7.59
C GLN A 261 -0.41 -20.32 6.62
N GLU A 262 0.65 -20.99 6.15
CA GLU A 262 1.34 -20.68 4.89
C GLU A 262 0.30 -20.72 3.76
N ALA A 263 -0.51 -19.66 3.67
CA ALA A 263 -1.59 -19.57 2.71
C ALA A 263 -0.95 -19.30 1.34
N ASP A 264 -1.37 -20.08 0.34
CA ASP A 264 -1.10 -19.78 -1.06
C ASP A 264 -1.37 -18.29 -1.33
N PRO A 265 -0.50 -17.62 -2.12
CA PRO A 265 -0.70 -16.22 -2.44
C PRO A 265 -2.09 -16.04 -3.04
N LEU A 266 -2.88 -15.11 -2.48
CA LEU A 266 -4.18 -14.76 -3.02
C LEU A 266 -4.04 -14.13 -4.39
N ASN A 267 -2.95 -13.37 -4.55
CA ASN A 267 -2.65 -12.64 -5.75
C ASN A 267 -1.16 -12.29 -5.81
N GLU A 268 -0.66 -12.17 -7.02
CA GLU A 268 0.68 -11.68 -7.34
C GLU A 268 0.54 -10.37 -8.12
N ILE A 269 1.35 -9.38 -7.77
CA ILE A 269 1.37 -8.05 -8.39
C ILE A 269 2.80 -7.72 -8.79
N ASP A 270 3.05 -7.62 -10.09
CA ASP A 270 4.37 -7.34 -10.68
C ASP A 270 5.05 -6.10 -10.06
N VAL A 271 4.33 -4.97 -10.02
CA VAL A 271 4.82 -3.72 -9.42
C VAL A 271 3.66 -3.03 -8.73
N MET A 272 3.84 -2.75 -7.44
CA MET A 272 2.87 -2.05 -6.62
C MET A 272 3.51 -0.76 -6.08
N GLY A 273 2.83 0.37 -6.22
CA GLY A 273 3.29 1.66 -5.72
C GLY A 273 2.21 2.31 -4.88
N ILE A 274 2.61 3.19 -3.96
CA ILE A 274 1.68 4.05 -3.24
C ILE A 274 2.17 5.49 -3.28
N LYS A 275 1.24 6.42 -3.51
CA LYS A 275 1.53 7.85 -3.51
C LYS A 275 0.37 8.63 -2.92
N ASN A 276 0.66 9.39 -1.87
CA ASN A 276 -0.28 10.20 -1.13
C ASN A 276 -1.52 9.43 -0.65
N GLY A 277 -1.30 8.24 -0.08
CA GLY A 277 -2.39 7.38 0.41
C GLY A 277 -3.25 6.72 -0.68
N LYS A 278 -2.74 6.64 -1.91
CA LYS A 278 -3.40 5.97 -3.05
C LYS A 278 -2.49 4.88 -3.62
N LEU A 279 -3.03 3.67 -3.72
CA LEU A 279 -2.43 2.55 -4.47
C LEU A 279 -2.48 2.83 -5.98
#